data_AF-A0A7J4IER4-F1
#
_entry.id   AF-A0A7J4IER4-F1
#
_cell.length_a   1.000
_cell.length_b   1.000
_cell.length_c   1.000
_cell.angle_alpha   90.00
_cell.angle_beta   90.00
_cell.angle_gamma   90.00
#
_symmetry.space_group_name_H-M   'P 1'
#
loop_
_entity.id
_entity.type
_entity.pdbx_description
1 polymer ?
#
loop_
_entity_poly.entity_id
_entity_poly.type
_entity_poly.pdbx_seq_one_letter_code
_entity_poly.pdbx_strand_id
1 'polypeptide(L)'
;MILRDDDAVDQLPIRLMMSLAITAAIVLVLVGASGGVRTFLAEQQVNTQCCLLESSLLTMVGSGALRDVDDLHAPEGAKRVQTFTLPDSLVFLSFGGNPDPTDSGLFSSALVDEGAVIFYRVQGGSTQVIWLPKETFQFREGLLVV
;
A
#
# COMPACT_ATOMS: atom_id res chain seq x y z
N MET A 1 -2.50 -48.34 -53.99
CA MET A 1 -1.45 -47.61 -53.23
C MET A 1 -2.18 -46.67 -52.28
N ILE A 2 -2.57 -47.19 -51.11
CA ILE A 2 -3.25 -46.43 -50.05
C ILE A 2 -2.14 -46.10 -49.05
N LEU A 3 -1.51 -44.95 -49.26
CA LEU A 3 -0.45 -44.40 -48.41
C LEU A 3 -0.98 -43.05 -47.96
N ARG A 4 -1.39 -42.96 -46.69
CA ARG A 4 -1.83 -41.80 -45.90
C ARG A 4 -3.22 -42.07 -45.30
N ASP A 5 -3.22 -42.49 -44.04
CA ASP A 5 -4.17 -41.93 -43.06
C ASP A 5 -3.83 -42.31 -41.62
N ASP A 6 -3.08 -43.40 -41.39
CA ASP A 6 -2.76 -43.84 -40.02
C ASP A 6 -1.80 -42.89 -39.26
N ASP A 7 -0.82 -42.28 -39.93
CA ASP A 7 0.10 -41.31 -39.30
C ASP A 7 -0.61 -40.04 -38.81
N ALA A 8 -1.76 -39.68 -39.39
CA ALA A 8 -2.53 -38.51 -39.00
C ALA A 8 -3.35 -38.76 -37.72
N VAL A 9 -3.82 -40.00 -37.54
CA VAL A 9 -4.58 -40.43 -36.36
C VAL A 9 -3.68 -40.57 -35.14
N ASP A 10 -2.43 -41.03 -35.31
CA ASP A 10 -1.46 -41.13 -34.21
C ASP A 10 -0.92 -39.78 -33.73
N GLN A 11 -0.90 -38.76 -34.59
CA GLN A 11 -0.42 -37.41 -34.21
C GLN A 11 -1.48 -36.52 -33.54
N LEU A 12 -2.77 -36.85 -33.71
CA LEU A 12 -3.89 -36.15 -33.07
C LEU A 12 -3.79 -36.13 -31.53
N PRO A 13 -3.62 -37.27 -30.83
CA PRO A 13 -3.51 -37.28 -29.37
C PRO A 13 -2.27 -36.55 -28.85
N ILE A 14 -1.14 -36.61 -29.58
CA ILE A 14 0.11 -35.94 -29.18
C ILE A 14 -0.02 -34.42 -29.22
N ARG A 15 -0.63 -33.87 -30.28
CA ARG A 15 -0.87 -32.42 -30.39
C ARG A 15 -1.84 -31.92 -29.32
N LEU A 16 -2.84 -32.74 -28.97
CA LEU A 16 -3.82 -32.42 -27.94
C LEU A 16 -3.16 -32.40 -26.56
N MET A 17 -2.31 -33.37 -26.23
CA MET A 17 -1.50 -33.38 -25.00
C MET A 17 -0.55 -32.17 -24.91
N MET A 18 0.15 -31.84 -25.99
CA MET A 18 1.01 -30.66 -26.06
C MET A 18 0.22 -29.37 -25.79
N SER A 19 -0.94 -29.21 -26.44
CA SER A 19 -1.79 -28.04 -26.22
C SER A 19 -2.29 -27.94 -24.77
N LEU A 20 -2.68 -29.07 -24.18
CA LEU A 20 -3.13 -29.13 -22.79
C LEU A 20 -1.99 -28.80 -21.81
N ALA A 21 -0.78 -29.30 -22.06
CA ALA A 21 0.40 -29.01 -21.25
C ALA A 21 0.77 -27.52 -21.29
N ILE A 22 0.73 -26.90 -22.48
CA ILE A 22 0.99 -25.46 -22.64
C ILE A 22 -0.09 -24.63 -21.94
N THR A 23 -1.38 -24.97 -22.11
CA THR A 23 -2.47 -24.26 -21.43
C THR A 23 -2.35 -24.39 -19.91
N ALA A 24 -2.04 -25.59 -19.39
CA ALA A 24 -1.83 -25.80 -17.97
C ALA A 24 -0.65 -24.97 -17.43
N ALA A 25 0.45 -24.90 -18.18
CA ALA A 25 1.60 -24.07 -17.81
C ALA A 25 1.24 -22.58 -17.76
N ILE A 26 0.49 -22.08 -18.75
CA ILE A 26 0.04 -20.67 -18.78
C ILE A 26 -0.87 -20.35 -17.60
N VAL A 27 -1.84 -21.23 -17.29
CA VAL A 27 -2.75 -21.04 -16.15
C VAL A 27 -1.97 -21.03 -14.83
N LEU A 28 -0.99 -21.92 -14.66
CA LEU A 28 -0.17 -21.99 -13.45
C LEU A 28 0.66 -20.73 -13.26
N VAL A 29 1.22 -20.17 -14.34
CA VAL A 29 1.93 -18.88 -14.31
C VAL A 29 0.97 -17.73 -13.96
N LEU A 30 -0.23 -17.69 -14.55
CA LEU A 30 -1.22 -16.64 -14.24
C LEU A 30 -1.66 -16.67 -12.78
N VAL A 31 -1.93 -17.87 -12.24
CA VAL A 31 -2.32 -18.04 -10.83
C VAL A 31 -1.17 -17.60 -9.92
N GLY A 32 0.07 -17.98 -10.22
CA GLY A 32 1.25 -17.52 -9.48
C GLY A 32 1.42 -15.99 -9.50
N ALA A 33 1.19 -15.35 -10.65
CA ALA A 33 1.30 -13.90 -10.79
C ALA A 33 0.17 -13.13 -10.09
N SER A 34 -1.02 -13.73 -9.96
CA SER A 34 -2.20 -13.06 -9.41
C SER A 34 -2.02 -12.56 -7.96
N GLY A 35 -1.21 -13.27 -7.16
CA GLY A 35 -0.89 -12.85 -5.79
C GLY A 35 -0.10 -11.54 -5.76
N GLY A 36 0.98 -11.45 -6.54
CA GLY A 36 1.81 -10.25 -6.61
C GLY A 36 1.11 -9.05 -7.25
N VAL A 37 0.22 -9.28 -8.22
CA VAL A 37 -0.58 -8.20 -8.81
C VAL A 37 -1.54 -7.60 -7.79
N ARG A 38 -2.15 -8.43 -6.93
CA ARG A 38 -3.06 -7.96 -5.88
C ARG A 38 -2.36 -7.13 -4.82
N THR A 39 -1.18 -7.55 -4.36
CA THR A 39 -0.40 -6.79 -3.38
C THR A 39 0.06 -5.46 -3.96
N PHE A 40 0.55 -5.46 -5.20
CA PHE A 40 0.95 -4.24 -5.91
C PHE A 40 -0.19 -3.24 -6.08
N LEU A 41 -1.38 -3.71 -6.49
CA LEU A 41 -2.56 -2.84 -6.62
C LEU A 41 -2.99 -2.24 -5.28
N ALA A 42 -2.94 -3.03 -4.20
CA ALA A 42 -3.29 -2.55 -2.87
C ALA A 42 -2.26 -1.53 -2.33
N GLU A 43 -0.96 -1.75 -2.54
CA GLU A 43 0.08 -0.77 -2.22
C GLU A 43 -0.11 0.54 -3.00
N GLN A 44 -0.40 0.45 -4.31
CA GLN A 44 -0.65 1.61 -5.15
C GLN A 44 -1.89 2.39 -4.70
N GLN A 45 -2.95 1.71 -4.27
CA GLN A 45 -4.14 2.36 -3.73
C GLN A 45 -3.83 3.16 -2.47
N VAL A 46 -3.11 2.58 -1.52
CA VAL A 46 -2.73 3.26 -0.26
C VAL A 46 -1.82 4.45 -0.57
N ASN A 47 -0.82 4.26 -1.43
CA ASN A 47 0.09 5.32 -1.84
C ASN A 47 -0.67 6.51 -2.45
N THR A 48 -1.61 6.25 -3.37
CA THR A 48 -2.43 7.30 -3.98
C THR A 48 -3.21 8.11 -2.94
N GLN A 49 -3.81 7.43 -1.95
CA GLN A 49 -4.53 8.09 -0.86
C GLN A 49 -3.61 8.95 0.01
N CYS A 50 -2.39 8.48 0.29
CA CYS A 50 -1.38 9.25 1.02
C CYS A 50 -0.90 10.47 0.22
N CYS A 51 -0.69 10.35 -1.09
CA CYS A 51 -0.35 11.51 -1.94
C CYS A 51 -1.48 12.54 -2.02
N LEU A 52 -2.75 12.09 -2.04
CA LEU A 52 -3.90 12.98 -1.97
C LEU A 52 -3.97 13.70 -0.62
N LEU A 53 -3.67 13.00 0.48
CA LEU A 53 -3.55 13.61 1.80
C LEU A 53 -2.45 14.67 1.81
N GLU A 54 -1.24 14.34 1.35
CA GLU A 54 -0.11 15.26 1.28
C GLU A 54 -0.46 16.51 0.46
N SER A 55 -1.08 16.33 -0.71
CA SER A 55 -1.55 17.44 -1.54
C SER A 55 -2.58 18.31 -0.80
N SER A 56 -3.54 17.69 -0.13
CA SER A 56 -4.54 18.40 0.68
C SER A 56 -3.88 19.21 1.81
N LEU A 57 -2.89 18.62 2.49
CA LEU A 57 -2.11 19.26 3.53
C LEU A 57 -1.30 20.45 3.00
N LEU A 58 -0.62 20.30 1.87
CA LEU A 58 0.14 21.38 1.21
C LEU A 58 -0.77 22.54 0.79
N THR A 59 -1.96 22.27 0.25
CA THR A 59 -2.91 23.35 -0.07
C THR A 59 -3.45 24.05 1.18
N MET A 60 -3.52 23.37 2.32
CA MET A 60 -3.91 23.97 3.59
C MET A 60 -2.83 24.91 4.12
N VAL A 61 -1.55 24.53 4.00
CA VAL A 61 -0.39 25.39 4.32
C VAL A 61 -0.43 26.67 3.48
N GLY A 62 -0.69 26.55 2.18
CA GLY A 62 -0.82 27.70 1.28
C GLY A 62 -1.98 28.65 1.62
N SER A 63 -2.99 28.20 2.36
CA SER A 63 -4.12 29.04 2.80
C SER A 63 -3.81 29.92 4.03
N GLY A 64 -2.66 29.71 4.68
CA GLY A 64 -2.13 30.61 5.71
C GLY A 64 -2.77 30.50 7.12
N ALA A 65 -3.69 29.56 7.34
CA ALA A 65 -4.36 29.36 8.62
C ALA A 65 -3.82 28.13 9.38
N LEU A 66 -2.50 28.07 9.55
CA LEU A 66 -1.83 27.00 10.30
C LEU A 66 -2.00 27.22 11.81
N ARG A 67 -2.33 26.15 12.52
CA ARG A 67 -2.34 26.13 13.98
C ARG A 67 -0.96 25.73 14.47
N ASP A 68 -0.45 26.45 15.47
CA ASP A 68 0.70 26.00 16.25
C ASP A 68 0.30 24.78 17.09
N VAL A 69 1.00 23.67 16.88
CA VAL A 69 0.70 22.39 17.51
C VAL A 69 1.17 22.37 18.98
N ASP A 70 2.17 23.18 19.32
CA ASP A 70 2.72 23.30 20.68
C ASP A 70 1.89 24.25 21.55
N ASP A 71 1.20 25.22 20.95
CA ASP A 71 0.29 26.13 21.67
C ASP A 71 -1.14 25.56 21.77
N LEU A 72 -1.47 25.08 22.98
CA LEU A 72 -2.81 24.60 23.34
C LEU A 72 -3.89 25.68 23.24
N HIS A 73 -3.54 26.95 23.41
CA HIS A 73 -4.45 28.09 23.39
C HIS A 73 -4.50 28.81 22.04
N ALA A 74 -3.74 28.33 21.04
CA ALA A 74 -3.80 28.86 19.70
C ALA A 74 -5.25 28.82 19.16
N PRO A 75 -5.69 29.87 18.44
CA PRO A 75 -7.00 29.89 17.82
C PRO A 75 -7.19 28.67 16.91
N GLU A 76 -8.44 28.20 16.78
CA GLU A 76 -8.72 27.07 15.89
C GLU A 76 -8.24 27.40 14.47
N GLY A 77 -7.21 26.68 14.01
CA GLY A 77 -6.73 26.76 12.63
C GLY A 77 -7.71 26.12 11.65
N ALA A 78 -7.37 26.18 10.36
CA ALA A 78 -8.15 25.50 9.33
C ALA A 78 -8.17 23.98 9.59
N LYS A 79 -9.37 23.39 9.58
CA LYS A 79 -9.58 21.95 9.71
C LYS A 79 -10.03 21.38 8.38
N ARG A 80 -9.55 20.19 8.04
CA ARG A 80 -10.04 19.40 6.90
C ARG A 80 -10.31 17.97 7.35
N VAL A 81 -11.35 17.38 6.77
CA VAL A 81 -11.69 15.98 6.96
C VAL A 81 -11.28 15.23 5.69
N GLN A 82 -10.41 14.24 5.84
CA GLN A 82 -10.02 13.34 4.76
C GLN A 82 -10.57 11.94 5.08
N THR A 83 -11.32 11.38 4.14
CA THR A 83 -11.81 9.99 4.25
C THR A 83 -10.89 9.08 3.46
N PHE A 84 -10.34 8.07 4.12
CA PHE A 84 -9.50 7.06 3.49
C PHE A 84 -10.33 5.86 3.06
N THR A 85 -10.12 5.39 1.83
CA THR A 85 -10.63 4.08 1.38
C THR A 85 -9.45 3.11 1.35
N LEU A 86 -9.30 2.35 2.43
CA LEU A 86 -8.19 1.43 2.63
C LEU A 86 -8.53 0.04 2.06
N PRO A 87 -7.57 -0.68 1.46
CA PRO A 87 -7.80 -2.04 1.00
C PRO A 87 -7.89 -3.01 2.20
N ASP A 88 -8.66 -4.08 2.06
CA ASP A 88 -8.82 -5.12 3.10
C ASP A 88 -7.49 -5.81 3.47
N SER A 89 -6.51 -5.76 2.56
CA SER A 89 -5.17 -6.32 2.76
C SER A 89 -4.23 -5.38 3.52
N LEU A 90 -4.68 -4.22 4.00
CA LEU A 90 -3.85 -3.32 4.81
C LEU A 90 -3.58 -3.95 6.19
N VAL A 91 -2.31 -4.05 6.57
CA VAL A 91 -1.90 -4.54 7.89
C VAL A 91 -1.91 -3.41 8.90
N PHE A 92 -1.30 -2.28 8.54
CA PHE A 92 -1.32 -1.07 9.36
C PHE A 92 -1.15 0.18 8.50
N LEU A 93 -1.68 1.29 9.02
CA LEU A 93 -1.38 2.65 8.61
C LEU A 93 -1.17 3.47 9.89
N SER A 94 -0.03 4.13 10.01
CA SER A 94 0.36 4.88 11.19
C SER A 94 0.92 6.25 10.82
N PHE A 95 0.66 7.22 11.67
CA PHE A 95 1.14 8.60 11.54
C PHE A 95 2.12 8.87 12.68
N GLY A 96 3.33 9.30 12.32
CA GLY A 96 4.39 9.70 13.24
C GLY A 96 5.19 8.56 13.88
N GLY A 97 4.56 7.44 14.25
CA GLY A 97 5.24 6.29 14.87
C GLY A 97 5.30 5.06 13.96
N ASN A 98 6.37 4.27 14.04
CA ASN A 98 6.44 2.96 13.39
C ASN A 98 5.80 1.89 14.30
N PRO A 99 4.63 1.33 13.94
CA PRO A 99 3.96 0.34 14.77
C PRO A 99 4.57 -1.06 14.64
N ASP A 100 5.58 -1.25 13.79
CA ASP A 100 6.20 -2.55 13.55
C ASP A 100 7.19 -2.91 14.67
N PRO A 101 6.87 -3.90 15.53
CA PRO A 101 7.76 -4.32 16.62
C PRO A 101 9.03 -5.02 16.10
N THR A 102 9.05 -5.43 14.84
CA THR A 102 10.19 -6.17 14.26
C THR A 102 11.42 -5.28 14.05
N ASP A 103 11.23 -3.97 13.98
CA ASP A 103 12.30 -3.00 13.70
C ASP A 103 12.98 -2.47 14.99
N SER A 104 12.26 -2.49 16.12
CA SER A 104 12.76 -1.96 17.41
C SER A 104 12.57 -2.86 18.63
N GLY A 105 11.93 -4.03 18.47
CA GLY A 105 11.68 -5.00 19.54
C GLY A 105 10.56 -4.62 20.53
N LEU A 106 10.02 -3.39 20.45
CA LEU A 106 8.86 -2.92 21.20
C LEU A 106 7.86 -2.26 20.24
N PHE A 107 6.56 -2.36 20.55
CA PHE A 107 5.57 -1.44 20.00
C PHE A 107 5.85 -0.05 20.59
N SER A 108 6.72 0.72 19.94
CA SER A 108 6.95 2.10 20.34
C SER A 108 5.83 2.94 19.74
N SER A 109 4.94 3.45 20.59
CA SER A 109 3.98 4.49 20.22
C SER A 109 4.64 5.87 20.09
N ALA A 110 5.93 5.96 20.39
CA ALA A 110 6.66 7.21 20.33
C ALA A 110 6.72 7.72 18.90
N LEU A 111 6.42 9.01 18.74
CA LEU A 111 6.68 9.73 17.50
C LEU A 111 8.16 9.61 17.13
N VAL A 112 8.44 9.41 15.84
CA VAL A 112 9.80 9.44 15.32
C VAL A 112 10.34 10.88 15.43
N ASP A 113 11.54 11.02 15.97
CA ASP A 113 12.22 12.32 16.22
C ASP A 113 12.44 13.15 14.94
N GLU A 114 12.33 12.49 13.79
CA GLU A 114 12.50 13.08 12.45
C GLU A 114 11.24 13.80 11.92
N GLY A 115 10.13 13.81 12.65
CA GLY A 115 8.96 14.66 12.35
C GLY A 115 7.78 13.92 11.73
N ALA A 116 7.11 14.54 10.75
CA ALA A 116 5.87 14.03 10.19
C ALA A 116 6.13 12.89 9.18
N VAL A 117 6.00 11.64 9.63
CA VAL A 117 6.17 10.44 8.80
C VAL A 117 4.89 9.62 8.76
N ILE A 118 4.56 9.01 7.62
CA ILE A 118 3.45 8.07 7.49
C ILE A 118 4.02 6.69 7.15
N PHE A 119 3.70 5.72 7.99
CA PHE A 119 4.08 4.32 7.80
C PHE A 119 2.87 3.51 7.36
N TYR A 120 3.03 2.65 6.35
CA TYR A 120 2.01 1.68 6.01
C TYR A 120 2.60 0.36 5.55
N ARG A 121 1.85 -0.72 5.73
CA ARG A 121 2.19 -2.04 5.22
C ARG A 121 0.95 -2.76 4.73
N VAL A 122 1.06 -3.38 3.56
CA VAL A 122 0.05 -4.26 2.98
C VAL A 122 0.48 -5.71 3.16
N GLN A 123 -0.46 -6.62 3.30
CA GLN A 123 -0.23 -8.05 3.48
C GLN A 123 0.59 -8.61 2.32
N GLY A 124 1.73 -9.23 2.61
CA GLY A 124 2.66 -9.74 1.59
C GLY A 124 3.54 -8.68 0.92
N GLY A 125 3.39 -7.41 1.31
CA GLY A 125 4.23 -6.29 0.88
C GLY A 125 5.30 -5.93 1.91
N SER A 126 6.22 -5.04 1.53
CA SER A 126 7.20 -4.45 2.45
C SER A 126 6.61 -3.25 3.19
N THR A 127 7.17 -2.91 4.34
CA THR A 127 6.84 -1.65 5.03
C THR A 127 7.26 -0.47 4.16
N GLN A 128 6.33 0.45 3.92
CA GLN A 128 6.53 1.66 3.14
C GLN A 128 6.52 2.88 4.06
N VAL A 129 7.37 3.85 3.74
CA VAL A 129 7.58 5.06 4.55
C VAL A 129 7.42 6.28 3.66
N ILE A 130 6.53 7.20 4.05
CA ILE A 130 6.30 8.47 3.38
C ILE A 130 6.73 9.59 4.33
N TRP A 131 7.72 10.36 3.90
CA TRP A 131 8.28 11.48 4.66
C TRP A 131 7.57 12.77 4.24
N LEU A 132 6.87 13.42 5.17
CA LEU A 132 6.33 14.75 4.94
C LEU A 132 7.39 15.82 5.27
N PRO A 133 7.34 17.01 4.67
CA PRO A 133 8.27 18.09 4.97
C PRO A 133 8.22 18.50 6.46
N LYS A 134 9.30 18.23 7.20
CA LYS A 134 9.44 18.49 8.66
C LYS A 134 9.20 19.94 9.05
N GLU A 135 9.59 20.87 8.17
CA GLU A 135 9.45 22.31 8.40
C GLU A 135 7.99 22.79 8.35
N THR A 136 7.10 21.99 7.77
CA THR A 136 5.72 22.37 7.50
C THR A 136 4.72 21.57 8.33
N PHE A 137 5.03 20.32 8.65
CA PHE A 137 4.10 19.41 9.32
C PHE A 137 4.73 18.81 10.57
N GLN A 138 3.97 18.82 11.66
CA GLN A 138 4.33 18.18 12.91
C GLN A 138 3.14 17.36 13.42
N PHE A 139 3.42 16.14 13.86
CA PHE A 139 2.44 15.33 14.56
C PHE A 139 2.59 15.53 16.06
N ARG A 140 1.46 15.51 16.77
CA ARG A 140 1.41 15.56 18.23
C ARG A 140 0.64 14.37 18.74
N GLU A 141 1.14 13.78 19.83
CA GLU A 141 0.46 12.69 20.50
C GLU A 141 -0.87 13.17 21.07
N GLY A 142 -1.92 12.41 20.79
CA GLY A 142 -3.22 12.63 21.41
C GLY A 142 -3.19 12.23 22.88
N LEU A 143 -3.95 12.95 23.70
CA LEU A 143 -4.26 12.48 25.05
C LEU A 143 -5.27 11.34 24.95
N LEU A 144 -4.92 10.17 25.49
CA LEU A 144 -5.83 9.04 25.57
C LEU A 144 -6.86 9.35 26.67
N VAL A 145 -8.03 9.82 26.28
CA VAL A 145 -9.16 10.04 27.18
C VAL A 145 -9.84 8.69 27.38
N VAL A 146 -9.56 8.05 28.52
CA VAL A 146 -10.20 6.79 28.97
C VAL A 146 -11.54 7.10 29.62
#